data_AF-A0A399R2X1-F1
#
_entry.id   AF-A0A399R2X1-F1
#
_cell.length_a   1.000
_cell.length_b   1.000
_cell.length_c   1.000
_cell.angle_alpha   90.00
_cell.angle_beta   90.00
_cell.angle_gamma   90.00
#
_symmetry.space_group_name_H-M   'P 1'
#
loop_
_entity.id
_entity.type
_entity.pdbx_description
1 polymer ?
#
loop_
_entity_poly.entity_id
_entity_poly.type
_entity_poly.pdbx_seq_one_letter_code
_entity_poly.pdbx_strand_id
1 'polypeptide(L)' 'MSFFVLIAFAFLALAAALFFGPHFITYGPDGFRDLIRRGDARMISLFLVGAIILAILLPGQDPALISSV' A
#
# COMPACT_ATOMS: atom_id res chain seq x y z
N MET A 1 17.69 7.35 5.38
CA MET A 1 16.82 7.14 4.21
C MET A 1 16.40 5.68 4.04
N SER A 2 17.32 4.73 3.86
CA SER A 2 16.97 3.32 3.57
C SER A 2 16.10 2.63 4.63
N PHE A 3 16.34 2.89 5.92
CA PHE A 3 15.56 2.29 7.02
C PHE A 3 14.09 2.73 7.04
N PHE A 4 13.81 4.01 6.82
CA PHE A 4 12.44 4.52 6.76
C PHE A 4 11.67 3.98 5.55
N VAL A 5 12.36 3.79 4.42
CA VAL A 5 11.77 3.15 3.23
C VAL A 5 11.39 1.71 3.52
N LEU A 6 12.24 0.94 4.20
CA LEU A 6 11.92 -0.44 4.62
C LEU A 6 10.71 -0.49 5.56
N ILE A 7 10.62 0.44 6.51
CA ILE A 7 9.46 0.56 7.41
C ILE A 7 8.19 0.90 6.61
N ALA A 8 8.26 1.81 5.63
CA ALA A 8 7.12 2.13 4.78
C ALA A 8 6.63 0.92 3.99
N PHE A 9 7.53 0.12 3.43
CA PHE A 9 7.18 -1.14 2.77
C PHE A 9 6.58 -2.16 3.74
N ALA A 10 7.09 -2.25 4.97
CA ALA A 10 6.53 -3.14 5.98
C ALA A 10 5.09 -2.74 6.36
N PHE A 11 4.82 -1.45 6.56
CA PHE A 11 3.47 -0.96 6.80
C PHE A 11 2.54 -1.17 5.61
N LEU A 12 3.05 -0.98 4.40
CA LEU A 12 2.28 -1.20 3.18
C LEU A 12 1.89 -2.69 3.02
N ALA A 13 2.84 -3.60 3.27
CA ALA A 13 2.59 -5.04 3.27
C ALA A 13 1.58 -5.43 4.37
N LEU A 14 1.68 -4.83 5.56
CA LEU A 14 0.73 -5.03 6.65
C LEU A 14 -0.67 -4.56 6.28
N ALA A 15 -0.79 -3.37 5.67
CA ALA A 15 -2.07 -2.84 5.21
C ALA A 15 -2.72 -3.73 4.16
N ALA A 16 -1.94 -4.24 3.21
CA ALA A 16 -2.41 -5.22 2.23
C ALA A 16 -2.85 -6.53 2.92
N ALA A 17 -2.06 -7.05 3.86
CA ALA A 17 -2.39 -8.27 4.58
C ALA A 17 -3.67 -8.13 5.43
N LEU A 18 -3.86 -6.99 6.10
CA LEU A 18 -5.06 -6.76 6.91
C LEU A 18 -6.31 -6.56 6.06
N PHE A 19 -6.20 -5.92 4.91
CA PHE A 19 -7.35 -5.67 4.04
C PHE A 19 -7.73 -6.90 3.19
N PHE A 20 -6.74 -7.56 2.58
CA PHE A 20 -6.95 -8.67 1.65
C PHE A 20 -6.86 -10.04 2.34
N GLY A 21 -6.13 -10.16 3.46
CA GLY A 21 -5.87 -11.44 4.13
C GLY A 21 -7.11 -12.14 4.67
N PRO A 22 -8.00 -11.48 5.45
CA PRO A 22 -9.22 -12.12 5.92
C PRO A 22 -10.12 -12.62 4.78
N HIS A 23 -10.17 -11.85 3.68
CA HIS A 23 -10.94 -12.24 2.50
C HIS A 23 -10.33 -13.47 1.80
N PHE A 24 -9.00 -13.51 1.69
CA PHE A 24 -8.28 -14.66 1.14
C PHE A 24 -8.47 -15.93 1.97
N ILE A 25 -8.41 -15.82 3.31
CA ILE A 25 -8.58 -16.97 4.20
C ILE A 25 -10.01 -17.52 4.12
N THR A 26 -11.00 -16.63 4.05
CA THR A 26 -12.42 -17.01 4.10
C THR A 26 -12.94 -17.57 2.78
N TYR A 27 -12.55 -16.97 1.66
CA TYR A 27 -13.12 -17.24 0.35
C TYR A 27 -12.11 -17.79 -0.67
N GLY A 28 -10.86 -17.95 -0.26
CA GLY A 28 -9.80 -18.47 -1.11
C GLY A 28 -9.55 -17.61 -2.36
N PRO A 29 -9.05 -18.22 -3.45
CA PRO A 29 -8.80 -17.52 -4.71
C PRO A 29 -10.08 -17.02 -5.40
N ASP A 30 -11.23 -17.66 -5.16
CA ASP A 30 -12.52 -17.22 -5.71
C ASP A 30 -12.99 -15.90 -5.08
N GLY A 31 -12.72 -15.71 -3.79
CA GLY A 31 -12.94 -14.45 -3.09
C GLY A 31 -12.18 -13.28 -3.67
N PHE A 32 -10.98 -13.50 -4.21
CA PHE A 32 -10.21 -12.44 -4.88
C PHE A 32 -10.89 -11.95 -6.15
N ARG A 33 -11.49 -12.85 -6.93
CA ARG A 33 -12.22 -12.48 -8.15
C ARG A 33 -13.42 -11.61 -7.83
N ASP A 34 -14.11 -11.88 -6.72
CA ASP A 34 -15.25 -11.11 -6.27
C ASP A 34 -14.82 -9.78 -5.62
N LEU A 35 -13.70 -9.79 -4.92
CA LEU A 35 -13.10 -8.60 -4.33
C LEU A 35 -12.65 -7.60 -5.40
N ILE A 36 -12.06 -8.05 -6.51
CA ILE A 36 -11.69 -7.18 -7.65
C ILE A 36 -12.92 -6.51 -8.29
N ARG A 37 -14.10 -7.13 -8.18
CA ARG A 37 -15.36 -6.57 -8.69
C ARG A 37 -15.98 -5.54 -7.74
N ARG A 38 -15.55 -5.47 -6.48
CA ARG A 38 -15.99 -4.44 -5.52
C ARG A 38 -15.25 -3.12 -5.78
N GLY A 39 -16.02 -2.04 -5.91
CA GLY A 39 -15.47 -0.69 -6.14
C GLY A 39 -14.47 -0.25 -5.08
N ASP A 40 -14.74 -0.57 -3.80
CA ASP A 40 -13.89 -0.18 -2.67
C ASP A 40 -12.51 -0.84 -2.73
N ALA A 41 -12.47 -2.14 -3.05
CA ALA A 41 -11.22 -2.87 -3.19
C ALA A 41 -10.40 -2.43 -4.40
N ARG A 42 -11.07 -1.96 -5.47
CA ARG A 42 -10.41 -1.33 -6.61
C ARG A 42 -9.76 0.00 -6.24
N MET A 43 -10.43 0.83 -5.44
CA MET A 43 -9.87 2.08 -4.95
C MET A 43 -8.67 1.85 -4.03
N ILE A 44 -8.77 0.89 -3.11
CA ILE A 44 -7.71 0.56 -2.16
C ILE A 44 -6.51 -0.08 -2.86
N SER A 45 -6.72 -0.93 -3.86
CA SER A 45 -5.63 -1.50 -4.66
C SER A 45 -4.94 -0.44 -5.52
N LEU A 46 -5.69 0.50 -6.13
CA LEU A 46 -5.11 1.66 -6.83
C LEU A 46 -4.26 2.52 -5.89
N PHE A 47 -4.73 2.76 -4.67
CA PHE A 47 -4.00 3.51 -3.67
C PHE A 47 -2.72 2.79 -3.24
N LEU A 48 -2.79 1.48 -3.02
CA LEU A 48 -1.64 0.64 -2.67
C LEU A 48 -0.58 0.67 -3.78
N VAL A 49 -1.00 0.51 -5.04
CA VAL A 49 -0.12 0.60 -6.21
C VAL A 49 0.49 2.00 -6.32
N GLY A 50 -0.30 3.05 -6.13
CA GLY A 50 0.19 4.43 -6.12
C GLY A 50 1.23 4.68 -5.01
N ALA A 51 1.01 4.14 -3.81
CA ALA A 51 1.95 4.23 -2.70
C ALA A 51 3.26 3.47 -2.98
N ILE A 52 3.21 2.31 -3.64
CA ILE A 52 4.41 1.57 -4.10
C ILE A 52 5.19 2.39 -5.13
N ILE A 53 4.49 2.93 -6.14
CA ILE A 53 5.11 3.74 -7.18
C ILE A 53 5.80 4.95 -6.56
N LEU A 54 5.12 5.66 -5.65
CA LEU A 54 5.72 6.79 -4.93
C LEU A 54 6.92 6.36 -4.08
N ALA A 55 6.81 5.25 -3.34
CA ALA A 55 7.93 4.75 -2.54
C ALA A 55 9.18 4.40 -3.38
N ILE A 56 8.99 3.98 -4.64
CA ILE A 56 10.07 3.65 -5.58
C ILE A 56 10.61 4.87 -6.33
N LEU A 57 9.74 5.82 -6.71
CA LEU A 57 10.10 7.00 -7.51
C LEU A 57 10.62 8.18 -6.69
N LEU A 58 10.29 8.26 -5.39
CA LEU A 58 10.70 9.36 -4.50
C LEU A 58 11.88 9.06 -3.53
N PRO A 59 12.83 8.13 -3.77
CA PRO A 59 13.97 7.97 -2.88
C PRO A 59 14.93 9.15 -3.11
N GLY A 60 14.81 10.19 -2.29
CA GLY A 60 15.73 11.35 -2.33
C GLY A 60 15.07 12.72 -2.29
N GLN A 61 13.74 12.80 -2.35
CA GLN A 61 13.06 14.06 -2.04
C GLN A 61 12.88 14.14 -0.53
N ASP A 62 13.95 14.53 0.18
CA ASP A 62 13.78 15.14 1.49
C ASP A 62 12.97 16.42 1.25
N PRO A 63 11.71 16.54 1.71
CA PRO A 63 11.17 17.85 1.98
C PRO A 63 11.85 18.30 3.27
N ALA A 64 13.15 18.55 3.20
CA ALA A 64 13.84 19.27 4.24
C ALA A 64 13.12 20.61 4.34
N LEU A 65 12.42 20.83 5.45
CA LEU A 65 12.13 22.15 5.97
C LEU A 65 11.13 22.99 5.12
N ILE A 66 9.85 22.59 5.07
CA ILE A 66 8.78 23.62 5.08
C ILE A 66 8.69 24.14 6.52
N SER A 67 9.74 24.83 6.95
CA SER A 67 9.84 25.62 8.17
C SER A 67 11.20 26.32 8.14
N SER A 68 11.35 27.25 7.19
CA SER A 68 12.31 28.34 7.36
C SER A 68 11.72 29.28 8.42
N VAL A 69 12.11 29.06 9.68
CA VAL A 69 11.99 30.05 10.76
C VAL A 69 13.40 30.46 11.12
#